data_AF-A0A2W1BJ46-F1
#
_entry.id   AF-A0A2W1BJ46-F1
#
_cell.length_a   1.000
_cell.length_b   1.000
_cell.length_c   1.000
_cell.angle_alpha   90.00
_cell.angle_beta   90.00
_cell.angle_gamma   90.00
#
_symmetry.space_group_name_H-M   'P 1'
#
loop_
_entity.id
_entity.type
_entity.pdbx_description
1 polymer ?
#
loop_
_entity_poly.entity_id
_entity_poly.type
_entity_poly.pdbx_seq_one_letter_code
_entity_poly.pdbx_strand_id
1 'polypeptide(L)'
;MAAVGLGYSQIKSMCPPEIEVACHNGPDSSTISGPADIMKVFVAKLSSQGIFAKEVPCSNIAYHSRYISQAGPTLLKYLKQVIKDPKPRSEKWVSTSLPQAQWKDAKAALSSAEYHTNNLLSPVLFEETARLIHSNAITIEIAPHGLLQAILRRSLKKDVINIALTQRNHKDNVQVLFTAFGKLYESGLNPHLANIYPHVPFPVSQGTPMISHLVEWEHSEDW
;
A
#
# COMPACT_ATOMS: atom_id res chain seq x y z
N MET A 1 -3.12 11.14 -14.86
CA MET A 1 -3.82 9.96 -14.32
C MET A 1 -5.02 10.42 -13.49
N ALA A 2 -6.04 9.58 -13.30
CA ALA A 2 -7.20 9.91 -12.48
C ALA A 2 -7.70 8.68 -11.71
N ALA A 3 -8.13 8.91 -10.46
CA ALA A 3 -8.85 7.92 -9.66
C ALA A 3 -10.33 7.94 -10.04
N VAL A 4 -10.92 6.76 -10.22
CA VAL A 4 -12.32 6.56 -10.65
C VAL A 4 -13.03 5.65 -9.65
N GLY A 5 -14.27 6.00 -9.32
CA GLY A 5 -15.15 5.25 -8.41
C GLY A 5 -15.82 4.05 -9.07
N LEU A 6 -15.08 3.31 -9.89
CA LEU A 6 -15.51 2.08 -10.56
C LEU A 6 -14.36 1.08 -10.53
N GLY A 7 -14.70 -0.20 -10.35
CA GLY A 7 -13.72 -1.30 -10.44
C GLY A 7 -13.27 -1.56 -11.87
N TYR A 8 -12.19 -2.33 -12.03
CA TYR A 8 -11.56 -2.62 -13.32
C TYR A 8 -12.56 -3.13 -14.37
N SER A 9 -13.39 -4.11 -14.00
CA SER A 9 -14.34 -4.73 -14.93
C SER A 9 -15.38 -3.75 -15.49
N GLN A 10 -15.75 -2.72 -14.72
CA GLN A 10 -16.73 -1.71 -15.14
C GLN A 10 -16.07 -0.61 -15.97
N ILE A 11 -14.94 -0.07 -15.50
CA ILE A 11 -14.29 1.07 -16.16
C ILE A 11 -13.64 0.68 -17.49
N LYS A 12 -13.13 -0.56 -17.61
CA LYS A 12 -12.44 -1.03 -18.81
C LYS A 12 -13.27 -0.90 -20.09
N SER A 13 -14.57 -1.23 -20.04
CA SER A 13 -15.46 -1.12 -21.20
C SER A 13 -15.86 0.32 -21.54
N MET A 14 -15.64 1.26 -20.62
CA MET A 14 -15.95 2.68 -20.80
C MET A 14 -14.75 3.50 -21.28
N CYS A 15 -13.52 3.03 -21.02
CA CYS A 15 -12.30 3.72 -21.40
C CYS A 15 -12.19 3.87 -22.92
N PRO A 16 -11.85 5.07 -23.43
CA PRO A 16 -11.46 5.23 -24.83
C PRO A 16 -10.14 4.49 -25.13
N PRO A 17 -9.82 4.20 -26.40
CA PRO A 17 -8.63 3.43 -26.79
C PRO A 17 -7.28 3.95 -26.27
N GLU A 18 -7.19 5.25 -25.98
CA GLU A 18 -6.02 5.96 -25.47
C GLU A 18 -5.88 5.92 -23.95
N ILE A 19 -6.91 5.48 -23.23
CA ILE A 19 -6.89 5.42 -21.77
C ILE A 19 -6.85 3.96 -21.33
N GLU A 20 -5.84 3.64 -20.53
CA GLU A 20 -5.66 2.32 -19.94
C GLU A 20 -6.01 2.34 -18.45
N VAL A 21 -6.47 1.21 -17.92
CA VAL A 21 -6.61 1.04 -16.48
C VAL A 21 -5.25 0.68 -15.90
N ALA A 22 -4.64 1.65 -15.22
CA ALA A 22 -3.29 1.56 -14.67
C ALA A 22 -3.23 0.85 -13.31
N CYS A 23 -4.25 1.01 -12.47
CA CYS A 23 -4.29 0.40 -11.14
C CYS A 23 -5.67 -0.17 -10.85
N HIS A 24 -5.73 -1.43 -10.45
CA HIS A 24 -6.91 -2.10 -9.95
C HIS A 24 -6.90 -1.95 -8.43
N ASN A 25 -7.53 -0.92 -7.89
CA ASN A 25 -7.41 -0.61 -6.46
C ASN A 25 -8.42 -1.42 -5.63
N GLY A 26 -9.62 -1.65 -6.15
CA GLY A 26 -10.68 -2.37 -5.46
C GLY A 26 -11.94 -2.53 -6.32
N PRO A 27 -12.97 -3.19 -5.78
CA PRO A 27 -14.19 -3.54 -6.53
C PRO A 27 -14.94 -2.32 -7.09
N ASP A 28 -14.79 -1.17 -6.44
CA ASP A 28 -15.40 0.11 -6.79
C ASP A 28 -14.33 1.23 -6.97
N SER A 29 -13.06 0.85 -7.21
CA SER A 29 -11.97 1.82 -7.31
C SER A 29 -10.90 1.39 -8.32
N SER A 30 -10.59 2.27 -9.25
CA SER A 30 -9.51 2.09 -10.22
C SER A 30 -8.76 3.40 -10.48
N THR A 31 -7.55 3.30 -10.99
CA THR A 31 -6.81 4.46 -11.52
C THR A 31 -6.64 4.28 -13.02
N ILE A 32 -7.04 5.29 -13.79
CA ILE A 32 -6.88 5.35 -15.24
C ILE A 32 -5.70 6.25 -15.65
N SER A 33 -5.08 5.94 -16.77
CA SER A 33 -3.84 6.56 -17.26
C SER A 33 -3.88 6.75 -18.77
N GLY A 34 -3.46 7.91 -19.25
CA GLY A 34 -3.51 8.29 -20.66
C GLY A 34 -3.10 9.76 -20.90
N PRO A 35 -3.21 10.26 -22.15
CA PRO A 35 -2.87 11.63 -22.51
C PRO A 35 -3.71 12.66 -21.75
N ALA A 36 -3.09 13.78 -21.36
CA ALA A 36 -3.70 14.74 -20.43
C ALA A 36 -5.00 15.38 -20.96
N ASP A 37 -5.03 15.71 -22.25
CA ASP A 37 -6.18 16.27 -22.95
C ASP A 37 -7.35 15.28 -23.01
N ILE A 38 -7.08 14.02 -23.39
CA ILE A 38 -8.10 12.97 -23.47
C ILE A 38 -8.62 12.61 -22.07
N MET A 39 -7.71 12.51 -21.09
CA MET A 39 -8.05 12.28 -19.69
C MET A 39 -8.99 13.35 -19.14
N LYS A 40 -8.73 14.63 -19.42
CA LYS A 40 -9.56 15.75 -18.95
C LYS A 40 -10.99 15.65 -19.50
N VAL A 41 -11.13 15.33 -20.79
CA VAL A 41 -12.45 15.13 -21.43
C VAL A 41 -13.17 13.93 -20.80
N PHE A 42 -12.47 12.81 -20.62
CA PHE A 42 -13.07 11.59 -20.08
C PHE A 42 -13.46 11.72 -18.61
N VAL A 43 -12.64 12.38 -17.78
CA VAL A 43 -12.96 12.68 -16.37
C VAL A 43 -14.21 13.57 -16.26
N ALA A 44 -14.33 14.59 -17.12
CA ALA A 44 -15.53 15.43 -17.17
C ALA A 44 -16.78 14.63 -17.58
N LYS A 45 -16.65 13.72 -18.55
CA LYS A 45 -17.73 12.81 -18.97
C LYS A 45 -18.18 11.86 -17.86
N LEU A 46 -17.24 11.26 -17.11
CA LEU A 46 -17.58 10.41 -15.96
C LEU A 46 -18.31 11.22 -14.89
N SER A 47 -17.81 12.43 -14.60
CA SER A 47 -18.40 13.32 -13.61
C SER A 47 -19.83 13.75 -13.98
N SER A 48 -20.12 14.01 -15.26
CA SER A 48 -21.48 14.35 -15.72
C SER A 48 -22.47 13.18 -15.64
N GLN A 49 -21.95 11.95 -15.57
CA GLN A 49 -22.73 10.73 -15.33
C GLN A 49 -22.89 10.41 -13.84
N GLY A 50 -22.41 11.27 -12.94
CA GLY A 50 -22.45 11.04 -11.50
C GLY A 50 -21.41 10.04 -10.98
N ILE A 51 -20.43 9.67 -11.82
CA ILE A 51 -19.35 8.75 -11.44
C ILE A 51 -18.19 9.58 -10.85
N PHE A 52 -17.71 9.18 -9.68
CA PHE A 52 -16.53 9.81 -9.08
C PHE A 52 -15.33 9.67 -10.03
N ALA A 53 -14.74 10.79 -10.43
CA ALA A 53 -13.50 10.83 -11.19
C ALA A 53 -12.69 12.05 -10.74
N LYS A 54 -11.46 11.83 -10.28
CA LYS A 54 -10.58 12.89 -9.77
C LYS A 54 -9.16 12.72 -10.27
N GLU A 55 -8.58 13.78 -10.82
CA GLU A 55 -7.18 13.78 -11.24
C GLU A 55 -6.23 13.53 -10.07
N VAL A 56 -5.16 12.78 -10.34
CA VAL A 56 -4.11 12.46 -9.38
C VAL A 56 -2.84 13.20 -9.81
N PRO A 57 -2.17 13.93 -8.89
CA PRO A 57 -0.89 14.54 -9.18
C PRO A 57 0.13 13.49 -9.61
N CYS A 58 0.55 13.53 -10.87
CA CYS A 58 1.49 12.57 -11.47
C CYS A 58 2.51 13.25 -12.39
N SER A 59 2.75 14.56 -12.19
CA SER A 59 3.68 15.37 -13.00
C SER A 59 3.43 15.26 -14.51
N ASN A 60 2.16 15.13 -14.92
CA ASN A 60 1.73 14.89 -16.30
C ASN A 60 2.31 13.61 -16.95
N ILE A 61 2.72 12.63 -16.14
CA ILE A 61 3.21 11.33 -16.60
C ILE A 61 2.08 10.30 -16.49
N ALA A 62 1.87 9.53 -17.56
CA ALA A 62 0.93 8.42 -17.61
C ALA A 62 1.62 7.13 -17.17
N TYR A 63 1.84 6.97 -15.86
CA TYR A 63 2.44 5.74 -15.30
C TYR A 63 1.58 4.50 -15.57
N HIS A 64 2.22 3.32 -15.58
CA HIS A 64 1.58 2.02 -15.79
C HIS A 64 0.73 1.97 -17.07
N SER A 65 1.24 2.58 -18.14
CA SER A 65 0.57 2.62 -19.45
C SER A 65 1.57 2.51 -20.59
N ARG A 66 1.08 2.27 -21.81
CA ARG A 66 1.93 2.25 -23.01
C ARG A 66 2.78 3.51 -23.21
N TYR A 67 2.35 4.65 -22.68
CA TYR A 67 3.04 5.94 -22.87
C TYR A 67 4.39 6.03 -22.16
N ILE A 68 4.66 5.18 -21.16
CA ILE A 68 5.95 5.14 -20.46
C ILE A 68 6.88 4.04 -20.99
N SER A 69 6.46 3.28 -22.02
CA SER A 69 7.23 2.16 -22.61
C SER A 69 8.62 2.57 -23.09
N GLN A 70 8.77 3.76 -23.68
CA GLN A 70 10.04 4.28 -24.17
C GLN A 70 11.07 4.53 -23.04
N ALA A 71 10.61 4.74 -21.80
CA ALA A 71 11.50 4.87 -20.65
C ALA A 71 12.06 3.50 -20.18
N GLY A 72 11.41 2.39 -20.55
CA GLY A 72 11.76 1.04 -20.12
C GLY A 72 13.22 0.64 -20.37
N PRO A 73 13.74 0.74 -21.60
CA PRO A 73 15.14 0.38 -21.90
C PRO A 73 16.15 1.20 -21.11
N THR A 74 15.93 2.51 -21.00
CA THR A 74 16.80 3.43 -20.25
C THR A 74 16.78 3.12 -18.76
N LEU A 75 15.59 2.90 -18.18
CA LEU A 75 15.44 2.51 -16.79
C LEU A 75 16.14 1.18 -16.50
N LEU A 76 15.95 0.16 -17.35
CA LEU A 76 16.59 -1.13 -17.20
C LEU A 76 18.12 -1.01 -17.21
N LYS A 77 18.67 -0.21 -18.12
CA LYS A 77 20.12 0.05 -18.20
C LYS A 77 20.66 0.63 -16.89
N TYR A 78 19.95 1.56 -16.27
CA TYR A 78 20.39 2.16 -15.01
C TYR A 78 20.16 1.23 -13.81
N LEU A 79 19.02 0.55 -13.75
CA LEU A 79 18.74 -0.40 -12.68
C LEU A 79 19.72 -1.57 -12.67
N LYS A 80 20.24 -2.01 -13.82
CA LYS A 80 21.32 -3.01 -13.87
C LYS A 80 22.64 -2.55 -13.24
N GLN A 81 22.88 -1.24 -13.19
CA GLN A 81 24.07 -0.69 -12.52
C GLN A 81 23.88 -0.63 -11.00
N VAL A 82 22.64 -0.48 -10.54
CA VAL A 82 22.27 -0.41 -9.12
C VAL A 82 22.08 -1.82 -8.53
N ILE A 83 21.36 -2.69 -9.24
CA ILE A 83 20.97 -4.04 -8.81
C ILE A 83 21.86 -5.05 -9.55
N LYS A 84 23.12 -5.14 -9.13
CA LYS A 84 24.10 -6.05 -9.73
C LYS A 84 23.84 -7.51 -9.36
N ASP A 85 23.46 -7.75 -8.10
CA ASP A 85 23.25 -9.07 -7.52
C ASP A 85 21.81 -9.23 -7.01
N PRO A 86 20.83 -9.47 -7.90
CA PRO A 86 19.42 -9.53 -7.53
C PRO A 86 19.13 -10.68 -6.56
N LYS A 87 18.34 -10.40 -5.52
CA LYS A 87 18.02 -11.36 -4.46
C LYS A 87 16.67 -12.03 -4.70
N PRO A 88 16.48 -13.29 -4.26
CA PRO A 88 15.21 -13.98 -4.39
C PRO A 88 14.12 -13.30 -3.57
N ARG A 89 12.92 -13.18 -4.16
CA ARG A 89 11.72 -12.75 -3.44
C ARG A 89 11.19 -13.94 -2.65
N SER A 90 10.83 -13.72 -1.38
CA SER A 90 10.14 -14.75 -0.59
C SER A 90 8.67 -14.84 -0.98
N GLU A 91 8.02 -15.96 -0.67
CA GLU A 91 6.58 -16.16 -0.88
C GLU A 91 5.71 -15.15 -0.11
N LYS A 92 6.25 -14.52 0.94
CA LYS A 92 5.57 -13.43 1.67
C LYS A 92 5.40 -12.16 0.83
N TRP A 93 6.23 -11.97 -0.21
CA TRP A 93 6.12 -10.83 -1.11
C TRP A 93 5.26 -11.17 -2.33
N VAL A 94 3.98 -10.86 -2.19
CA VAL A 94 3.00 -10.98 -3.26
C VAL A 94 3.20 -9.88 -4.31
N SER A 95 3.36 -10.25 -5.58
CA SER A 95 3.61 -9.29 -6.66
C SER A 95 2.31 -8.66 -7.14
N THR A 96 2.28 -7.33 -7.25
CA THR A 96 1.19 -6.57 -7.87
C THR A 96 1.49 -6.15 -9.31
N SER A 97 2.68 -6.45 -9.84
CA SER A 97 3.07 -6.10 -11.21
C SER A 97 3.03 -7.28 -12.18
N LEU A 98 2.72 -8.47 -11.68
CA LEU A 98 2.63 -9.71 -12.46
C LEU A 98 1.34 -10.44 -12.08
N PRO A 99 0.60 -10.98 -13.07
CA PRO A 99 -0.54 -11.85 -12.80
C PRO A 99 -0.13 -13.04 -11.94
N GLN A 100 -1.04 -13.51 -11.08
CA GLN A 100 -0.78 -14.62 -10.16
C GLN A 100 -0.27 -15.89 -10.85
N ALA A 101 -0.76 -16.18 -12.05
CA ALA A 101 -0.32 -17.31 -12.87
C ALA A 101 1.19 -17.28 -13.21
N GLN A 102 1.82 -16.11 -13.14
CA GLN A 102 3.22 -15.87 -13.52
C GLN A 102 4.15 -15.75 -12.30
N TRP A 103 3.65 -15.92 -11.07
CA TRP A 103 4.49 -15.74 -9.87
C TRP A 103 5.59 -16.80 -9.72
N LYS A 104 5.45 -17.95 -10.38
CA LYS A 104 6.45 -19.02 -10.42
C LYS A 104 7.42 -18.89 -11.60
N ASP A 105 7.23 -17.90 -12.48
CA ASP A 105 8.12 -17.68 -13.61
C ASP A 105 9.49 -17.18 -13.13
N ALA A 106 10.56 -17.50 -13.87
CA ALA A 106 11.91 -17.04 -13.55
C ALA A 106 12.01 -15.51 -13.39
N LYS A 107 11.26 -14.75 -14.20
CA LYS A 107 11.18 -13.27 -14.13
C LYS A 107 10.55 -12.74 -12.83
N ALA A 108 9.79 -13.58 -12.13
CA ALA A 108 9.17 -13.24 -10.86
C ALA A 108 10.02 -13.71 -9.67
N ALA A 109 11.02 -14.57 -9.86
CA ALA A 109 11.76 -15.17 -8.76
C ALA A 109 12.62 -14.15 -7.99
N LEU A 110 13.15 -13.13 -8.67
CA LEU A 110 14.11 -12.18 -8.11
C LEU A 110 13.56 -10.75 -8.07
N SER A 111 14.04 -9.96 -7.11
CA SER A 111 13.89 -8.50 -7.11
C SER A 111 14.91 -7.87 -8.05
N SER A 112 14.81 -8.17 -9.35
CA SER A 112 15.80 -7.75 -10.35
C SER A 112 15.46 -6.41 -11.02
N ALA A 113 16.42 -5.88 -11.78
CA ALA A 113 16.21 -4.71 -12.62
C ALA A 113 15.04 -4.90 -13.61
N GLU A 114 14.90 -6.09 -14.19
CA GLU A 114 13.80 -6.47 -15.07
C GLU A 114 12.46 -6.46 -14.31
N TYR A 115 12.40 -6.99 -13.09
CA TYR A 115 11.19 -7.00 -12.27
C TYR A 115 10.72 -5.57 -11.95
N HIS A 116 11.64 -4.70 -11.52
CA HIS A 116 11.33 -3.30 -11.24
C HIS A 116 10.99 -2.48 -12.50
N THR A 117 11.64 -2.78 -13.63
CA THR A 117 11.26 -2.18 -14.92
C THR A 117 9.85 -2.60 -15.33
N ASN A 118 9.53 -3.89 -15.20
CA ASN A 118 8.17 -4.40 -15.45
C ASN A 118 7.14 -3.71 -14.56
N ASN A 119 7.44 -3.47 -13.28
CA ASN A 119 6.52 -2.76 -12.38
C ASN A 119 6.11 -1.38 -12.92
N LEU A 120 7.04 -0.61 -13.49
CA LEU A 120 6.71 0.70 -14.07
C LEU A 120 5.82 0.59 -15.31
N LEU A 121 6.03 -0.45 -16.11
CA LEU A 121 5.40 -0.62 -17.43
C LEU A 121 4.07 -1.37 -17.38
N SER A 122 3.83 -2.14 -16.32
CA SER A 122 2.66 -3.00 -16.15
C SER A 122 1.63 -2.38 -15.20
N PRO A 123 0.34 -2.73 -15.34
CA PRO A 123 -0.69 -2.30 -14.40
C PRO A 123 -0.44 -2.84 -12.99
N VAL A 124 -1.00 -2.14 -11.99
CA VAL A 124 -0.94 -2.51 -10.58
C VAL A 124 -2.18 -3.33 -10.22
N LEU A 125 -1.97 -4.63 -9.97
CA LEU A 125 -2.99 -5.63 -9.63
C LEU A 125 -3.21 -5.68 -8.10
N PHE A 126 -3.60 -4.56 -7.51
CA PHE A 126 -3.72 -4.43 -6.06
C PHE A 126 -4.97 -5.15 -5.52
N GLU A 127 -6.10 -5.04 -6.20
CA GLU A 127 -7.34 -5.72 -5.83
C GLU A 127 -7.15 -7.24 -5.80
N GLU A 128 -6.53 -7.80 -6.84
CA GLU A 128 -6.28 -9.23 -6.98
C GLU A 128 -5.45 -9.78 -5.82
N THR A 129 -4.45 -9.02 -5.39
CA THR A 129 -3.56 -9.41 -4.30
C THR A 129 -4.17 -9.16 -2.93
N ALA A 130 -4.92 -8.07 -2.75
CA ALA A 130 -5.60 -7.75 -1.50
C ALA A 130 -6.62 -8.84 -1.11
N ARG A 131 -7.27 -9.49 -2.08
CA ARG A 131 -8.19 -10.61 -1.84
C ARG A 131 -7.54 -11.80 -1.10
N LEU A 132 -6.22 -11.97 -1.22
CA LEU A 132 -5.47 -13.05 -0.59
C LEU A 132 -5.23 -12.82 0.91
N ILE A 133 -5.38 -11.59 1.42
CA ILE A 133 -5.20 -11.28 2.84
C ILE A 133 -6.30 -11.99 3.64
N HIS A 134 -5.92 -12.82 4.60
CA HIS A 134 -6.85 -13.65 5.39
C HIS A 134 -7.78 -12.82 6.30
N SER A 135 -8.86 -13.44 6.77
CA SER A 135 -9.64 -12.95 7.92
C SER A 135 -8.73 -12.77 9.14
N ASN A 136 -9.11 -11.90 10.07
CA ASN A 136 -8.36 -11.55 11.28
C ASN A 136 -6.93 -11.03 11.06
N ALA A 137 -6.57 -10.65 9.83
CA ALA A 137 -5.26 -10.06 9.57
C ALA A 137 -5.15 -8.65 10.17
N ILE A 138 -3.92 -8.26 10.50
CA ILE A 138 -3.56 -6.87 10.80
C ILE A 138 -2.75 -6.36 9.63
N THR A 139 -3.23 -5.30 8.99
CA THR A 139 -2.58 -4.64 7.86
C THR A 139 -2.00 -3.31 8.30
N ILE A 140 -0.78 -3.03 7.84
CA ILE A 140 -0.03 -1.82 8.19
C ILE A 140 0.29 -1.08 6.88
N GLU A 141 -0.22 0.14 6.75
CA GLU A 141 0.07 0.97 5.58
C GLU A 141 1.37 1.76 5.80
N ILE A 142 2.40 1.36 5.07
CA ILE A 142 3.73 1.99 5.07
C ILE A 142 3.75 3.05 3.96
N ALA A 143 3.33 4.26 4.32
CA ALA A 143 3.28 5.40 3.42
C ALA A 143 3.43 6.71 4.21
N PRO A 144 3.78 7.85 3.56
CA PRO A 144 3.77 9.18 4.18
C PRO A 144 2.35 9.76 4.37
N HIS A 145 1.33 9.00 3.99
CA HIS A 145 -0.07 9.26 4.24
C HIS A 145 -0.87 7.97 4.06
N GLY A 146 -1.79 7.68 4.97
CA GLY A 146 -2.77 6.59 4.85
C GLY A 146 -3.77 6.76 3.69
N LEU A 147 -3.31 6.80 2.45
CA LEU A 147 -4.12 6.98 1.24
C LEU A 147 -4.95 5.74 0.92
N LEU A 148 -4.38 4.55 1.14
CA LEU A 148 -5.04 3.27 0.84
C LEU A 148 -6.05 2.86 1.90
N GLN A 149 -6.15 3.58 3.03
CA GLN A 149 -7.07 3.26 4.13
C GLN A 149 -8.51 3.04 3.65
N ALA A 150 -9.04 3.93 2.80
CA ALA A 150 -10.40 3.81 2.28
C ALA A 150 -10.57 2.61 1.33
N ILE A 151 -9.56 2.35 0.50
CA ILE A 151 -9.55 1.22 -0.45
C ILE A 151 -9.50 -0.09 0.33
N LEU A 152 -8.57 -0.22 1.28
CA LEU A 152 -8.39 -1.39 2.11
C LEU A 152 -9.65 -1.71 2.94
N ARG A 153 -10.32 -0.70 3.51
CA ARG A 153 -11.59 -0.90 4.24
C ARG A 153 -12.71 -1.49 3.39
N ARG A 154 -12.71 -1.24 2.08
CA ARG A 154 -13.73 -1.78 1.15
C ARG A 154 -13.32 -3.12 0.56
N SER A 155 -12.02 -3.32 0.33
CA SER A 155 -11.48 -4.50 -0.34
C SER A 155 -11.20 -5.67 0.63
N LEU A 156 -10.95 -5.41 1.91
CA LEU A 156 -10.61 -6.44 2.89
C LEU A 156 -11.85 -6.97 3.64
N LYS A 157 -11.69 -8.11 4.32
CA LYS A 157 -12.74 -8.68 5.18
C LYS A 157 -13.02 -7.74 6.36
N LYS A 158 -14.26 -7.77 6.89
CA LYS A 158 -14.74 -6.85 7.94
C LYS A 158 -13.96 -6.92 9.26
N ASP A 159 -13.38 -8.08 9.53
CA ASP A 159 -12.59 -8.41 10.71
C ASP A 159 -11.09 -8.08 10.54
N VAL A 160 -10.67 -7.56 9.38
CA VAL A 160 -9.29 -7.13 9.17
C VAL A 160 -9.09 -5.73 9.76
N ILE A 161 -8.06 -5.60 10.60
CA ILE A 161 -7.64 -4.33 11.16
C ILE A 161 -6.65 -3.68 10.19
N ASN A 162 -6.85 -2.39 9.89
CA ASN A 162 -5.95 -1.62 9.02
C ASN A 162 -5.46 -0.36 9.73
N ILE A 163 -4.14 -0.22 9.79
CA ILE A 163 -3.45 0.82 10.57
C ILE A 163 -2.52 1.60 9.64
N ALA A 164 -2.79 2.90 9.49
CA ALA A 164 -1.84 3.83 8.87
C ALA A 164 -0.79 4.29 9.88
N LEU A 165 0.46 4.42 9.43
CA LEU A 165 1.56 4.91 10.28
C LEU A 165 1.69 6.44 10.29
N THR A 166 1.15 7.12 9.28
CA THR A 166 1.27 8.57 9.12
C THR A 166 0.02 9.19 8.47
N GLN A 167 -0.13 10.50 8.65
CA GLN A 167 -1.22 11.28 8.09
C GLN A 167 -0.71 12.61 7.52
N ARG A 168 -1.00 12.83 6.24
CA ARG A 168 -0.72 14.11 5.55
C ARG A 168 -1.38 15.26 6.30
N ASN A 169 -0.64 16.36 6.45
CA ASN A 169 -1.07 17.58 7.13
C ASN A 169 -1.35 17.42 8.65
N HIS A 170 -1.03 16.28 9.25
CA HIS A 170 -1.07 16.15 10.71
C HIS A 170 0.06 16.95 11.34
N LYS A 171 -0.23 17.67 12.43
CA LYS A 171 0.71 18.57 13.10
C LYS A 171 1.91 17.83 13.69
N ASP A 172 1.68 16.60 14.16
CA ASP A 172 2.70 15.74 14.74
C ASP A 172 2.53 14.30 14.25
N ASN A 173 3.33 13.88 13.28
CA ASN A 173 3.29 12.49 12.79
C ASN A 173 3.98 11.50 13.73
N VAL A 174 4.80 11.96 14.68
CA VAL A 174 5.35 11.10 15.73
C VAL A 174 4.20 10.61 16.61
N GLN A 175 3.30 11.50 17.03
CA GLN A 175 2.09 11.10 17.77
C GLN A 175 1.21 10.10 17.00
N VAL A 176 1.04 10.28 15.68
CA VAL A 176 0.27 9.34 14.84
C VAL A 176 0.93 7.96 14.85
N LEU A 177 2.26 7.91 14.71
CA LEU A 177 3.02 6.67 14.75
C LEU A 177 2.89 5.96 16.11
N PHE A 178 3.01 6.68 17.23
CA PHE A 178 2.84 6.10 18.55
C PHE A 178 1.41 5.64 18.81
N THR A 179 0.42 6.36 18.29
CA THR A 179 -0.99 5.92 18.31
C THR A 179 -1.17 4.63 17.51
N ALA A 180 -0.49 4.51 16.37
CA ALA A 180 -0.50 3.28 15.58
C ALA A 180 0.16 2.12 16.34
N PHE A 181 1.27 2.34 17.06
CA PHE A 181 1.87 1.31 17.92
C PHE A 181 0.93 0.87 19.05
N GLY A 182 0.21 1.81 19.69
CA GLY A 182 -0.84 1.48 20.65
C GLY A 182 -1.91 0.58 20.05
N LYS A 183 -2.42 0.92 18.85
CA LYS A 183 -3.39 0.07 18.13
C LYS A 183 -2.85 -1.31 17.78
N LEU A 184 -1.58 -1.41 17.38
CA LEU A 184 -0.95 -2.70 17.12
C LEU A 184 -0.88 -3.54 18.41
N TYR A 185 -0.58 -2.91 19.54
CA TYR A 185 -0.59 -3.57 20.85
C TYR A 185 -1.98 -4.06 21.25
N GLU A 186 -3.00 -3.19 21.16
CA GLU A 186 -4.41 -3.55 21.40
C GLU A 186 -4.91 -4.66 20.47
N SER A 187 -4.34 -4.77 19.26
CA SER A 187 -4.65 -5.82 18.29
C SER A 187 -3.92 -7.15 18.58
N GLY A 188 -3.17 -7.25 19.68
CA GLY A 188 -2.48 -8.47 20.11
C GLY A 188 -1.03 -8.61 19.62
N LEU A 189 -0.45 -7.57 19.01
CA LEU A 189 0.99 -7.54 18.70
C LEU A 189 1.79 -6.96 19.87
N ASN A 190 3.11 -7.14 19.86
CA ASN A 190 3.98 -6.58 20.91
C ASN A 190 5.11 -5.73 20.30
N PRO A 191 4.84 -4.47 19.91
CA PRO A 191 5.89 -3.58 19.40
C PRO A 191 6.98 -3.33 20.44
N HIS A 192 8.24 -3.60 20.09
CA HIS A 192 9.39 -3.39 20.98
C HIS A 192 9.77 -1.90 21.05
N LEU A 193 8.98 -1.10 21.79
CA LEU A 193 9.19 0.36 21.89
C LEU A 193 10.55 0.74 22.47
N ALA A 194 11.22 -0.13 23.23
CA ALA A 194 12.59 0.13 23.70
C ALA A 194 13.58 0.38 22.55
N ASN A 195 13.34 -0.19 21.35
CA ASN A 195 14.24 -0.07 20.20
C ASN A 195 14.21 1.32 19.52
N ILE A 196 13.21 2.15 19.82
CA ILE A 196 13.07 3.50 19.23
C ILE A 196 13.53 4.61 20.17
N TYR A 197 13.87 4.27 21.41
CA TYR A 197 14.41 5.20 22.41
C TYR A 197 15.89 4.90 22.68
N PRO A 198 16.66 5.87 23.21
CA PRO A 198 17.99 5.60 23.72
C PRO A 198 17.98 4.47 24.76
N HIS A 199 19.07 3.70 24.79
CA HIS A 199 19.25 2.64 25.79
C HIS A 199 19.19 3.21 27.21
N VAL A 200 18.35 2.62 28.05
CA VAL A 200 18.25 2.96 29.48
C VAL A 200 19.25 2.09 30.26
N PRO A 201 20.26 2.68 30.92
CA PRO A 201 21.23 1.91 31.69
C PRO A 201 20.58 1.31 32.94
N PHE A 202 20.97 0.07 33.24
CA PHE A 202 20.63 -0.61 34.49
C PHE A 202 21.86 -0.72 35.40
N PRO A 203 21.71 -0.69 36.72
CA PRO A 203 20.45 -0.64 37.48
C PRO A 203 19.75 0.73 37.43
N VAL A 204 18.45 0.75 37.72
CA VAL A 204 17.67 2.00 37.82
C VAL A 204 18.01 2.79 39.09
N SER A 205 17.64 4.07 39.13
CA SER A 205 17.85 4.94 40.30
C SER A 205 17.05 4.48 41.53
N GLN A 206 17.55 4.76 42.74
CA GLN A 206 16.93 4.39 44.01
C GLN A 206 15.50 4.95 44.19
N GLY A 207 15.18 6.08 43.55
CA GLY A 207 13.85 6.70 43.60
C GLY A 207 12.85 6.20 42.57
N THR A 208 13.19 5.16 41.79
CA THR A 208 12.29 4.63 40.75
C THR A 208 11.05 4.00 41.40
N PRO A 209 9.82 4.38 40.99
CA PRO A 209 8.60 3.86 41.60
C PRO A 209 8.48 2.33 41.54
N MET A 210 7.92 1.74 42.60
CA MET A 210 7.58 0.31 42.62
C MET A 210 6.45 0.01 41.62
N ILE A 211 6.52 -1.12 40.92
CA ILE A 211 5.48 -1.52 39.93
C ILE A 211 4.48 -2.51 40.52
N SER A 212 4.83 -3.22 41.60
CA SER A 212 4.02 -4.33 42.15
C SER A 212 2.59 -3.96 42.52
N HIS A 213 2.34 -2.70 42.91
CA HIS A 213 1.02 -2.21 43.30
C HIS A 213 0.13 -1.79 42.11
N LEU A 214 0.69 -1.78 40.89
CA LEU A 214 -0.05 -1.43 39.66
C LEU A 214 -0.61 -2.67 38.95
N VAL A 215 -0.17 -3.86 39.35
CA VAL A 215 -0.64 -5.12 38.78
C VAL A 215 -1.84 -5.58 39.60
N GLU A 216 -2.97 -5.68 38.93
CA GLU A 216 -4.21 -6.20 39.49
C GLU A 216 -4.56 -7.54 38.83
N TRP A 217 -5.32 -8.36 39.54
CA TRP A 217 -5.80 -9.65 39.09
C TRP A 217 -7.32 -9.72 39.28
N GLU A 218 -7.98 -10.56 38.49
CA GLU A 218 -9.40 -10.85 38.71
C GLU A 218 -9.55 -11.76 39.93
N HIS A 219 -9.83 -11.16 41.09
CA HIS A 219 -10.00 -11.84 42.37
C HIS A 219 -11.49 -12.07 42.71
N SER A 220 -12.33 -12.35 41.71
CA SER A 220 -13.77 -12.60 41.93
C SER A 220 -14.09 -13.92 42.62
N GLU A 221 -13.13 -14.86 42.67
CA GLU A 221 -13.32 -16.21 43.24
C GLU A 221 -12.53 -16.38 44.54
N ASP A 222 -13.20 -16.88 45.58
CA ASP A 222 -12.59 -17.27 46.85
C ASP A 222 -12.19 -18.76 46.80
N TRP A 223 -10.95 -19.07 47.17
CA TRP A 223 -10.35 -20.41 47.16
C TRP A 223 -10.17 -20.99 48.56
#